data_AF-A0A7Y6XYA4-F1
#
_entry.id   AF-A0A7Y6XYA4-F1
#
_cell.length_a   1.000
_cell.length_b   1.000
_cell.length_c   1.000
_cell.angle_alpha   90.00
_cell.angle_beta   90.00
_cell.angle_gamma   90.00
#
_symmetry.space_group_name_H-M   'P 1'
#
loop_
_entity.id
_entity.type
_entity.pdbx_description
1 polymer ?
#
loop_
_entity_poly.entity_id
_entity_poly.type
_entity_poly.pdbx_seq_one_letter_code
_entity_poly.pdbx_strand_id
1 'polypeptide(L)'
;MIGEDEHHAAIAEIAAALAEDETVLFIGSGISASAGIVGWNDLLLAFAGYCDKHKPVSDETLDLIASENPADLLLAADRLEESITSEQRNQFFATQPSFQNAEPQEIHELIVALGPTCFLTTNYDNLLEQTFEASPDLDPPNVYSNVSQGEFGRLKMAGTRDFIYKVHGDISIPESIVLSRRNYAKLTNSNAGAYSAFKALLETRPIVLLGFGLRDPDFSALLDWATETYGSAGVEMYAIMANASAETRRYWLNNYNVTILSYSAPGSDHSQLLLLLDDLKTRVAEIQMAQSEEAAEELGPPTPQPAVNNNAIARLDDIEGEGRKLMEVILSVLHWTSRRYKPDIVTAVKLIMPDAEDALVVNHIERLELKNIVRVIGTAVLPIDNALIEATGSDRVEDAAKFLGGEN
;
A
#
# COMPACT_ATOMS: atom_id res chain seq x y z
N MET A 1 30.10 -22.35 -6.44
CA MET A 1 30.26 -22.47 -4.98
C MET A 1 30.05 -21.11 -4.32
N ILE A 2 30.99 -20.14 -4.30
CA ILE A 2 30.76 -18.83 -3.62
C ILE A 2 29.48 -18.10 -4.10
N GLY A 3 29.22 -18.07 -5.42
CA GLY A 3 28.03 -17.39 -5.96
C GLY A 3 26.68 -18.11 -5.76
N GLU A 4 26.68 -19.41 -5.45
CA GLU A 4 25.46 -20.15 -5.14
C GLU A 4 25.09 -19.94 -3.66
N ASP A 5 26.07 -19.96 -2.76
CA ASP A 5 25.85 -19.72 -1.34
C ASP A 5 25.33 -18.30 -1.08
N GLU A 6 25.90 -17.29 -1.76
CA GLU A 6 25.40 -15.89 -1.71
C GLU A 6 23.97 -15.76 -2.23
N HIS A 7 23.58 -16.52 -3.26
CA HIS A 7 22.24 -16.47 -3.83
C HIS A 7 21.20 -17.08 -2.89
N HIS A 8 21.52 -18.23 -2.27
CA HIS A 8 20.64 -18.85 -1.27
C HIS A 8 20.49 -17.99 -0.02
N ALA A 9 21.58 -17.34 0.42
CA ALA A 9 21.51 -16.38 1.53
C ALA A 9 20.58 -15.21 1.21
N ALA A 10 20.72 -14.61 0.03
CA ALA A 10 19.85 -13.50 -0.39
C ALA A 10 18.36 -13.93 -0.48
N ILE A 11 18.05 -15.14 -0.95
CA ILE A 11 16.67 -15.66 -0.93
C ILE A 11 16.14 -15.76 0.50
N ALA A 12 16.94 -16.29 1.42
CA ALA A 12 16.52 -16.46 2.81
C ALA A 12 16.31 -15.11 3.52
N GLU A 13 17.22 -14.16 3.33
CA GLU A 13 17.09 -12.80 3.88
C GLU A 13 15.85 -12.09 3.34
N ILE A 14 15.60 -12.16 2.02
CA ILE A 14 14.42 -11.55 1.40
C ILE A 14 13.13 -12.23 1.87
N ALA A 15 13.10 -13.55 1.97
CA ALA A 15 11.92 -14.26 2.49
C ALA A 15 11.64 -13.88 3.95
N ALA A 16 12.67 -13.71 4.78
CA ALA A 16 12.52 -13.24 6.16
C ALA A 16 11.97 -11.80 6.20
N ALA A 17 12.51 -10.89 5.40
CA ALA A 17 12.01 -9.53 5.30
C ALA A 17 10.56 -9.51 4.81
N LEU A 18 10.21 -10.26 3.77
CA LEU A 18 8.83 -10.34 3.26
C LEU A 18 7.84 -10.94 4.26
N ALA A 19 8.31 -11.75 5.22
CA ALA A 19 7.47 -12.30 6.28
C ALA A 19 7.14 -11.28 7.38
N GLU A 20 7.90 -10.19 7.48
CA GLU A 20 7.61 -9.11 8.43
C GLU A 20 6.39 -8.30 7.99
N ASP A 21 5.40 -8.17 8.88
CA ASP A 21 4.12 -7.53 8.58
C ASP A 21 4.21 -6.07 8.10
N GLU A 22 5.27 -5.35 8.50
CA GLU A 22 5.44 -3.93 8.17
C GLU A 22 6.29 -3.71 6.92
N THR A 23 6.85 -4.76 6.32
CA THR A 23 7.68 -4.65 5.12
C THR A 23 6.95 -3.93 3.99
N VAL A 24 7.66 -3.01 3.35
CA VAL A 24 7.11 -2.25 2.23
C VAL A 24 7.64 -2.82 0.92
N LEU A 25 6.71 -3.28 0.09
CA LEU A 25 7.01 -3.61 -1.29
C LEU A 25 7.09 -2.32 -2.11
N PHE A 26 8.28 -1.96 -2.55
CA PHE A 26 8.47 -0.83 -3.44
C PHE A 26 8.41 -1.33 -4.90
N ILE A 27 7.32 -1.01 -5.58
CA ILE A 27 7.01 -1.44 -6.93
C ILE A 27 7.37 -0.35 -7.95
N GLY A 28 8.18 -0.72 -8.94
CA GLY A 28 8.58 0.13 -10.05
C GLY A 28 7.87 -0.23 -11.36
N SER A 29 8.08 0.58 -12.39
CA SER A 29 7.35 0.48 -13.67
C SER A 29 7.66 -0.77 -14.46
N GLY A 30 8.74 -1.49 -14.14
CA GLY A 30 9.07 -2.77 -14.74
C GLY A 30 8.03 -3.86 -14.47
N ILE A 31 7.27 -3.77 -13.39
CA ILE A 31 6.17 -4.73 -13.11
C ILE A 31 5.02 -4.53 -14.11
N SER A 32 4.65 -3.28 -14.35
CA SER A 32 3.55 -2.91 -15.25
C SER A 32 3.87 -3.11 -16.73
N ALA A 33 5.15 -3.29 -17.10
CA ALA A 33 5.56 -3.47 -18.50
C ALA A 33 4.87 -4.67 -19.18
N SER A 34 4.64 -5.76 -18.42
CA SER A 34 3.94 -6.96 -18.91
C SER A 34 2.48 -6.69 -19.30
N ALA A 35 1.86 -5.68 -18.69
CA ALA A 35 0.49 -5.24 -18.99
C ALA A 35 0.42 -4.26 -20.19
N GLY A 36 1.53 -4.03 -20.89
CA GLY A 36 1.61 -3.10 -22.01
C GLY A 36 1.76 -1.64 -21.60
N ILE A 37 2.07 -1.36 -20.33
CA ILE A 37 2.36 -0.01 -19.86
C ILE A 37 3.71 0.44 -20.39
N VAL A 38 3.71 1.59 -21.05
CA VAL A 38 4.88 2.15 -21.69
C VAL A 38 5.87 2.71 -20.66
N GLY A 39 7.17 2.61 -20.97
CA GLY A 39 8.22 3.22 -20.16
C GLY A 39 8.19 4.76 -20.22
N TRP A 40 9.01 5.40 -19.40
CA TRP A 40 9.05 6.87 -19.30
C TRP A 40 9.35 7.56 -20.65
N ASN A 41 10.28 7.02 -21.42
CA ASN A 41 10.65 7.55 -22.74
C ASN A 41 9.47 7.50 -23.72
N ASP A 42 8.84 6.34 -23.85
CA ASP A 42 7.70 6.14 -24.75
C ASP A 42 6.48 6.97 -24.33
N LEU A 43 6.28 7.15 -23.02
CA LEU A 43 5.28 8.06 -22.48
C LEU A 43 5.57 9.51 -22.91
N LEU A 44 6.82 9.95 -22.85
CA LEU A 44 7.22 11.29 -23.30
C LEU A 44 7.11 11.46 -24.83
N LEU A 45 7.40 10.42 -25.62
CA LEU A 45 7.16 10.44 -27.06
C LEU A 45 5.66 10.56 -27.39
N ALA A 46 4.81 9.80 -26.70
CA ALA A 46 3.36 9.91 -26.84
C ALA A 46 2.88 11.30 -26.43
N PHE A 47 3.43 11.86 -25.35
CA PHE A 47 3.08 13.19 -24.87
C PHE A 47 3.55 14.28 -25.84
N ALA A 48 4.76 14.16 -26.41
CA ALA A 48 5.25 15.04 -27.46
C ALA A 48 4.33 15.04 -28.68
N GLY A 49 3.90 13.86 -29.14
CA GLY A 49 2.94 13.74 -30.24
C GLY A 49 1.56 14.33 -29.93
N TYR A 50 1.15 14.36 -28.65
CA TYR A 50 -0.05 15.07 -28.22
C TYR A 50 0.16 16.59 -28.23
N CYS A 51 1.26 17.07 -27.66
CA CYS A 51 1.62 18.49 -27.63
C CYS A 51 1.73 19.09 -29.04
N ASP A 52 2.33 18.36 -29.99
CA ASP A 52 2.57 18.80 -31.37
C ASP A 52 1.27 19.18 -32.11
N LYS A 53 0.15 18.52 -31.76
CA LYS A 53 -1.19 18.85 -32.30
C LYS A 53 -1.68 20.24 -31.89
N HIS A 54 -1.14 20.80 -30.81
CA HIS A 54 -1.53 22.10 -30.26
C HIS A 54 -0.47 23.16 -30.49
N LYS A 55 0.81 22.81 -30.30
CA LYS A 55 1.97 23.68 -30.50
C LYS A 55 3.15 22.83 -30.99
N PRO A 56 3.79 23.20 -32.13
CA PRO A 56 4.90 22.42 -32.67
C PRO A 56 5.99 22.14 -31.63
N VAL A 57 6.34 20.88 -31.46
CA VAL A 57 7.44 20.45 -30.58
C VAL A 57 8.76 20.59 -31.35
N SER A 58 9.78 21.17 -30.72
CA SER A 58 11.09 21.33 -31.39
C SER A 58 11.84 20.01 -31.52
N ASP A 59 12.62 19.88 -32.60
CA ASP A 59 13.54 18.74 -32.80
C ASP A 59 14.47 18.54 -31.60
N GLU A 60 14.98 19.64 -31.00
CA GLU A 60 15.79 19.56 -29.79
C GLU A 60 15.07 18.86 -28.62
N THR A 61 13.75 19.03 -28.50
CA THR A 61 12.98 18.36 -27.43
C THR A 61 12.85 16.86 -27.73
N LEU A 62 12.71 16.48 -29.00
CA LEU A 62 12.68 15.08 -29.41
C LEU A 62 14.06 14.42 -29.22
N ASP A 63 15.15 15.13 -29.52
CA ASP A 63 16.53 14.67 -29.29
C ASP A 63 16.80 14.40 -27.81
N LEU A 64 16.28 15.23 -26.90
CA LEU A 64 16.36 15.00 -25.45
C LEU A 64 15.63 13.71 -25.03
N ILE A 65 14.48 13.40 -25.64
CA ILE A 65 13.75 12.16 -25.34
C ILE A 65 14.52 10.94 -25.88
N ALA A 66 15.11 11.09 -27.07
CA ALA A 66 15.88 10.04 -27.73
C ALA A 66 17.20 9.69 -27.02
N SER A 67 17.73 10.59 -26.16
CA SER A 67 18.97 10.31 -25.42
C SER A 67 18.78 9.25 -24.32
N GLU A 68 17.55 9.03 -23.88
CA GLU A 68 17.16 8.18 -22.75
C GLU A 68 17.87 8.50 -21.43
N ASN A 69 18.51 9.67 -21.34
CA ASN A 69 19.17 10.11 -20.13
C ASN A 69 18.12 10.71 -19.16
N PRO A 70 18.05 10.29 -17.89
CA PRO A 70 17.06 10.81 -16.95
C PRO A 70 17.03 12.35 -16.82
N ALA A 71 18.19 13.01 -16.89
CA ALA A 71 18.25 14.47 -16.79
C ALA A 71 17.66 15.18 -18.02
N ASP A 72 17.83 14.58 -19.21
CA ASP A 72 17.28 15.05 -20.48
C ASP A 72 15.78 14.76 -20.57
N LEU A 73 15.33 13.59 -20.12
CA LEU A 73 13.90 13.25 -20.03
C LEU A 73 13.13 14.23 -19.13
N LEU A 74 13.71 14.59 -17.99
CA LEU A 74 13.16 15.61 -17.10
C LEU A 74 13.05 16.99 -17.77
N LEU A 75 14.06 17.37 -18.57
CA LEU A 75 14.07 18.64 -19.30
C LEU A 75 13.07 18.62 -20.46
N ALA A 76 12.96 17.50 -21.18
CA ALA A 76 11.96 17.32 -22.23
C ALA A 76 10.54 17.43 -21.65
N ALA A 77 10.28 16.77 -20.52
CA ALA A 77 9.00 16.85 -19.82
C ALA A 77 8.63 18.30 -19.44
N ASP A 78 9.58 19.09 -18.90
CA ASP A 78 9.34 20.51 -18.61
C ASP A 78 8.97 21.30 -19.88
N ARG A 79 9.72 21.12 -20.98
CA ARG A 79 9.46 21.80 -22.26
C ARG A 79 8.09 21.43 -22.82
N LEU A 80 7.68 20.17 -22.70
CA LEU A 80 6.38 19.69 -23.14
C LEU A 80 5.25 20.30 -22.28
N GLU A 81 5.38 20.31 -20.96
CA GLU A 81 4.38 20.93 -20.07
C GLU A 81 4.24 22.44 -20.32
N GLU A 82 5.32 23.15 -20.65
CA GLU A 82 5.28 24.58 -21.02
C GLU A 82 4.59 24.85 -22.36
N SER A 83 4.43 23.82 -23.20
CA SER A 83 3.82 23.95 -24.52
C SER A 83 2.30 23.87 -24.53
N ILE A 84 1.69 23.42 -23.42
CA ILE A 84 0.25 23.16 -23.30
C ILE A 84 -0.32 23.71 -21.98
N THR A 85 -1.65 23.70 -21.84
CA THR A 85 -2.32 24.03 -20.58
C THR A 85 -2.38 22.83 -19.62
N SER A 86 -2.62 23.07 -18.34
CA SER A 86 -2.84 22.00 -17.36
C SER A 86 -4.06 21.12 -17.69
N GLU A 87 -5.11 21.71 -18.27
CA GLU A 87 -6.28 20.95 -18.74
C GLU A 87 -5.91 19.98 -19.86
N GLN A 88 -5.14 20.44 -20.85
CA GLN A 88 -4.65 19.60 -21.95
C GLN A 88 -3.73 18.48 -21.47
N ARG A 89 -2.85 18.77 -20.50
CA ARG A 89 -2.00 17.77 -19.85
C ARG A 89 -2.83 16.69 -19.17
N ASN A 90 -3.80 17.09 -18.35
CA ASN A 90 -4.65 16.16 -17.63
C ASN A 90 -5.49 15.30 -18.59
N GLN A 91 -5.96 15.90 -19.69
CA GLN A 91 -6.65 15.17 -20.75
C GLN A 91 -5.75 14.12 -21.42
N PHE A 92 -4.48 14.44 -21.70
CA PHE A 92 -3.54 13.48 -22.25
C PHE A 92 -3.44 12.23 -21.35
N PHE A 93 -3.18 12.42 -20.06
CA PHE A 93 -3.05 11.29 -19.13
C PHE A 93 -4.37 10.53 -18.95
N ALA A 94 -5.50 11.22 -18.79
CA ALA A 94 -6.82 10.60 -18.65
C ALA A 94 -7.22 9.75 -19.87
N THR A 95 -6.67 10.04 -21.05
CA THR A 95 -7.01 9.34 -22.31
C THR A 95 -5.87 8.49 -22.85
N GLN A 96 -4.76 8.36 -22.12
CA GLN A 96 -3.59 7.65 -22.59
C GLN A 96 -3.87 6.13 -22.67
N PRO A 97 -3.88 5.52 -23.88
CA PRO A 97 -4.37 4.14 -24.06
C PRO A 97 -3.60 3.08 -23.27
N SER A 98 -2.32 3.31 -22.98
CA SER A 98 -1.51 2.36 -22.21
C SER A 98 -2.01 2.19 -20.77
N PHE A 99 -2.69 3.18 -20.19
CA PHE A 99 -3.27 3.07 -18.85
C PHE A 99 -4.74 2.65 -18.87
N GLN A 100 -5.46 2.91 -19.96
CA GLN A 100 -6.90 2.60 -20.06
C GLN A 100 -7.17 1.14 -20.43
N ASN A 101 -6.24 0.50 -21.12
CA ASN A 101 -6.42 -0.88 -21.62
C ASN A 101 -5.52 -1.90 -20.89
N ALA A 102 -4.74 -1.45 -19.90
CA ALA A 102 -3.88 -2.33 -19.13
C ALA A 102 -4.72 -3.09 -18.11
N GLU A 103 -4.48 -4.39 -18.03
CA GLU A 103 -5.13 -5.30 -17.09
C GLU A 103 -4.06 -5.97 -16.23
N PRO A 104 -4.39 -6.35 -14.98
CA PRO A 104 -3.45 -7.08 -14.13
C PRO A 104 -2.98 -8.36 -14.83
N GLN A 105 -1.71 -8.64 -14.62
CA GLN A 105 -1.03 -9.85 -15.12
C GLN A 105 -0.65 -10.73 -13.94
N GLU A 106 -0.28 -11.99 -14.19
CA GLU A 106 0.14 -12.99 -13.19
C GLU A 106 1.16 -12.44 -12.17
N ILE A 107 2.08 -11.58 -12.61
CA ILE A 107 3.05 -10.94 -11.70
C ILE A 107 2.41 -10.09 -10.61
N HIS A 108 1.29 -9.41 -10.90
CA HIS A 108 0.58 -8.59 -9.92
C HIS A 108 -0.11 -9.49 -8.89
N GLU A 109 -0.73 -10.59 -9.34
CA GLU A 109 -1.35 -11.60 -8.48
C GLU A 109 -0.32 -12.23 -7.53
N LEU A 110 0.89 -12.55 -8.05
CA LEU A 110 1.98 -13.04 -7.22
C LEU A 110 2.43 -11.99 -6.20
N ILE A 111 2.61 -10.73 -6.62
CA ILE A 111 3.06 -9.64 -5.75
C ILE A 111 2.10 -9.41 -4.57
N VAL A 112 0.79 -9.33 -4.82
CA VAL A 112 -0.18 -9.13 -3.73
C VAL A 112 -0.29 -10.35 -2.81
N ALA A 113 0.15 -11.53 -3.27
CA ALA A 113 0.17 -12.77 -2.52
C ALA A 113 1.52 -13.06 -1.83
N LEU A 114 2.52 -12.16 -1.90
CA LEU A 114 3.86 -12.38 -1.32
C LEU A 114 3.89 -12.35 0.21
N GLY A 115 2.88 -11.77 0.87
CA GLY A 115 2.82 -11.60 2.32
C GLY A 115 2.61 -10.15 2.76
N PRO A 116 3.48 -9.20 2.36
CA PRO A 116 3.34 -7.81 2.78
C PRO A 116 2.07 -7.14 2.25
N THR A 117 1.43 -6.31 3.07
CA THR A 117 0.24 -5.51 2.71
C THR A 117 0.52 -4.02 2.54
N CYS A 118 1.79 -3.62 2.67
CA CYS A 118 2.25 -2.25 2.50
C CYS A 118 2.94 -2.09 1.15
N PHE A 119 2.37 -1.28 0.26
CA PHE A 119 2.90 -1.04 -1.08
C PHE A 119 3.28 0.43 -1.24
N LEU A 120 4.41 0.64 -1.87
CA LEU A 120 4.91 1.93 -2.30
C LEU A 120 5.17 1.84 -3.80
N THR A 121 4.80 2.85 -4.57
CA THR A 121 5.00 2.81 -6.02
C THR A 121 5.22 4.19 -6.61
N THR A 122 6.05 4.23 -7.65
CA THR A 122 6.22 5.40 -8.53
C THR A 122 5.39 5.27 -9.81
N ASN A 123 4.61 4.20 -9.94
CA ASN A 123 3.75 3.95 -11.09
C ASN A 123 2.45 4.74 -10.98
N TYR A 124 1.93 5.19 -12.12
CA TYR A 124 0.66 5.92 -12.18
C TYR A 124 -0.54 5.00 -12.29
N ASP A 125 -0.34 3.81 -12.87
CA ASP A 125 -1.38 2.83 -13.14
C ASP A 125 -2.04 2.29 -11.87
N ASN A 126 -3.19 1.64 -12.03
CA ASN A 126 -4.00 1.08 -10.96
C ASN A 126 -4.00 -0.46 -10.98
N LEU A 127 -2.95 -1.10 -11.48
CA LEU A 127 -2.93 -2.56 -11.68
C LEU A 127 -2.87 -3.31 -10.34
N LEU A 128 -2.20 -2.78 -9.32
CA LEU A 128 -2.21 -3.38 -7.98
C LEU A 128 -3.60 -3.31 -7.37
N GLU A 129 -4.25 -2.16 -7.44
CA GLU A 129 -5.60 -1.91 -6.96
C GLU A 129 -6.61 -2.85 -7.63
N GLN A 130 -6.56 -2.97 -8.95
CA GLN A 130 -7.41 -3.88 -9.71
C GLN A 130 -7.16 -5.35 -9.32
N THR A 131 -5.92 -5.72 -8.98
CA THR A 131 -5.60 -7.08 -8.51
C THR A 131 -6.27 -7.37 -7.16
N PHE A 132 -6.25 -6.40 -6.24
CA PHE A 132 -6.99 -6.52 -4.97
C PHE A 132 -8.50 -6.59 -5.19
N GLU A 133 -9.05 -5.74 -6.06
CA GLU A 133 -10.49 -5.76 -6.38
C GLU A 133 -10.95 -7.09 -7.00
N ALA A 134 -10.08 -7.72 -7.81
CA ALA A 134 -10.34 -9.01 -8.42
C ALA A 134 -10.14 -10.21 -7.47
N SER A 135 -9.52 -10.00 -6.30
CA SER A 135 -9.16 -11.04 -5.34
C SER A 135 -10.15 -11.09 -4.17
N PRO A 136 -11.17 -11.97 -4.18
CA PRO A 136 -12.21 -11.99 -3.15
C PRO A 136 -11.72 -12.37 -1.75
N ASP A 137 -10.54 -12.99 -1.66
CA ASP A 137 -9.93 -13.45 -0.41
C ASP A 137 -8.98 -12.41 0.21
N LEU A 138 -8.74 -11.28 -0.47
CA LEU A 138 -7.87 -10.20 0.00
C LEU A 138 -8.69 -8.95 0.36
N ASP A 139 -8.39 -8.35 1.50
CA ASP A 139 -8.98 -7.06 1.85
C ASP A 139 -8.28 -5.94 1.05
N PRO A 140 -9.04 -5.05 0.37
CA PRO A 140 -8.44 -4.00 -0.44
C PRO A 140 -7.73 -2.96 0.45
N PRO A 141 -6.48 -2.58 0.13
CA PRO A 141 -5.72 -1.61 0.90
C PRO A 141 -6.25 -0.17 0.71
N ASN A 142 -5.90 0.71 1.63
CA ASN A 142 -6.14 2.14 1.46
C ASN A 142 -5.17 2.73 0.41
N VAL A 143 -5.71 3.44 -0.59
CA VAL A 143 -4.89 4.05 -1.64
C VAL A 143 -4.63 5.52 -1.32
N TYR A 144 -3.35 5.89 -1.30
CA TYR A 144 -2.88 7.25 -1.07
C TYR A 144 -2.04 7.70 -2.25
N SER A 145 -2.11 8.98 -2.60
CA SER A 145 -1.21 9.60 -3.57
C SER A 145 -0.56 10.84 -2.97
N ASN A 146 0.29 11.51 -3.73
CA ASN A 146 0.91 12.74 -3.29
C ASN A 146 -0.10 13.88 -3.00
N VAL A 147 -1.38 13.78 -3.35
CA VAL A 147 -2.38 14.80 -2.95
C VAL A 147 -3.15 14.45 -1.67
N SER A 148 -2.88 13.30 -1.04
CA SER A 148 -3.55 12.79 0.18
C SER A 148 -3.03 13.44 1.47
N GLN A 149 -2.99 14.77 1.54
CA GLN A 149 -2.34 15.52 2.64
C GLN A 149 -2.80 15.14 4.05
N GLY A 150 -4.08 14.85 4.25
CA GLY A 150 -4.65 14.46 5.55
C GLY A 150 -4.14 13.11 6.06
N GLU A 151 -3.65 12.25 5.17
CA GLU A 151 -3.34 10.85 5.48
C GLU A 151 -1.84 10.60 5.72
N PHE A 152 -0.98 11.56 5.35
CA PHE A 152 0.48 11.41 5.53
C PHE A 152 0.89 11.22 6.98
N GLY A 153 0.12 11.73 7.93
CA GLY A 153 0.34 11.45 9.36
C GLY A 153 0.20 9.96 9.67
N ARG A 154 -0.82 9.29 9.11
CA ARG A 154 -1.11 7.87 9.32
C ARG A 154 -0.05 6.97 8.70
N LEU A 155 0.40 7.30 7.49
CA LEU A 155 1.48 6.55 6.80
C LEU A 155 2.79 6.49 7.60
N LYS A 156 3.03 7.46 8.48
CA LYS A 156 4.24 7.53 9.31
C LYS A 156 4.12 6.80 10.65
N MET A 157 2.93 6.33 11.02
CA MET A 157 2.73 5.64 12.29
C MET A 157 3.27 4.21 12.24
N ALA A 158 3.94 3.80 13.31
CA ALA A 158 4.32 2.40 13.51
C ALA A 158 3.04 1.54 13.60
N GLY A 159 3.09 0.35 13.04
CA GLY A 159 1.97 -0.57 12.92
C GLY A 159 0.99 -0.26 11.79
N THR A 160 1.13 0.86 11.06
CA THR A 160 0.25 1.14 9.91
C THR A 160 0.46 0.09 8.82
N ARG A 161 -0.62 -0.55 8.36
CA ARG A 161 -0.59 -1.60 7.33
C ARG A 161 -1.71 -1.36 6.31
N ASP A 162 -1.80 -2.23 5.33
CA ASP A 162 -2.91 -2.27 4.35
C ASP A 162 -3.04 -0.97 3.57
N PHE A 163 -1.97 -0.60 2.85
CA PHE A 163 -1.94 0.61 2.05
C PHE A 163 -1.19 0.46 0.72
N ILE A 164 -1.59 1.26 -0.26
CA ILE A 164 -0.82 1.54 -1.47
C ILE A 164 -0.52 3.03 -1.48
N TYR A 165 0.76 3.41 -1.46
CA TYR A 165 1.19 4.80 -1.55
C TYR A 165 1.86 5.09 -2.89
N LYS A 166 1.20 5.92 -3.72
CA LYS A 166 1.60 6.29 -5.08
C LYS A 166 2.30 7.65 -5.07
N VAL A 167 3.62 7.62 -4.95
CA VAL A 167 4.44 8.81 -4.69
C VAL A 167 4.39 9.79 -5.87
N HIS A 168 4.40 9.27 -7.10
CA HIS A 168 4.39 10.09 -8.31
C HIS A 168 2.98 10.38 -8.85
N GLY A 169 1.95 10.14 -8.04
CA GLY A 169 0.56 10.40 -8.41
C GLY A 169 -0.17 9.18 -8.94
N ASP A 170 -1.43 9.39 -9.29
CA ASP A 170 -2.40 8.38 -9.70
C ASP A 170 -3.03 8.78 -11.03
N ILE A 171 -3.18 7.83 -11.96
CA ILE A 171 -3.81 8.06 -13.26
C ILE A 171 -5.28 8.50 -13.16
N SER A 172 -5.99 8.10 -12.09
CA SER A 172 -7.35 8.56 -11.78
C SER A 172 -7.41 10.01 -11.32
N ILE A 173 -6.27 10.60 -10.94
CA ILE A 173 -6.11 11.98 -10.52
C ILE A 173 -4.98 12.61 -11.36
N PRO A 174 -5.19 12.89 -12.67
CA PRO A 174 -4.11 13.33 -13.57
C PRO A 174 -3.30 14.55 -13.10
N GLU A 175 -3.91 15.45 -12.32
CA GLU A 175 -3.22 16.61 -11.73
C GLU A 175 -2.11 16.21 -10.76
N SER A 176 -2.21 15.02 -10.15
CA SER A 176 -1.26 14.48 -9.17
C SER A 176 0.03 13.93 -9.80
N ILE A 177 0.02 13.67 -11.12
CA ILE A 177 1.14 13.01 -11.81
C ILE A 177 2.42 13.84 -11.69
N VAL A 178 3.53 13.17 -11.38
CA VAL A 178 4.88 13.73 -11.30
C VAL A 178 5.68 13.22 -12.49
N LEU A 179 5.93 14.09 -13.47
CA LEU A 179 6.66 13.74 -14.69
C LEU A 179 7.87 14.67 -14.93
N SER A 180 7.69 15.97 -14.69
CA SER A 180 8.67 16.99 -15.04
C SER A 180 9.57 17.38 -13.87
N ARG A 181 10.74 17.99 -14.13
CA ARG A 181 11.62 18.49 -13.05
C ARG A 181 10.89 19.46 -12.12
N ARG A 182 10.01 20.31 -12.68
CA ARG A 182 9.14 21.19 -11.87
C ARG A 182 8.18 20.40 -10.99
N ASN A 183 7.65 19.27 -11.45
CA ASN A 183 6.77 18.43 -10.62
C ASN A 183 7.55 17.81 -9.45
N TYR A 184 8.74 17.25 -9.72
CA TYR A 184 9.65 16.72 -8.69
C TYR A 184 10.05 17.79 -7.66
N ALA A 185 10.40 18.99 -8.12
CA ALA A 185 10.71 20.11 -7.24
C ALA A 185 9.50 20.54 -6.37
N LYS A 186 8.27 20.43 -6.87
CA LYS A 186 7.06 20.68 -6.08
C LYS A 186 6.82 19.57 -5.06
N LEU A 187 7.02 18.31 -5.42
CA LEU A 187 6.86 17.17 -4.53
C LEU A 187 7.81 17.31 -3.31
N THR A 188 9.07 17.64 -3.57
CA THR A 188 10.09 17.81 -2.53
C THR A 188 9.92 19.07 -1.68
N ASN A 189 9.66 20.23 -2.30
CA ASN A 189 9.65 21.52 -1.59
C ASN A 189 8.26 21.96 -1.10
N SER A 190 7.24 21.82 -1.94
CA SER A 190 5.89 22.34 -1.66
C SER A 190 4.97 21.29 -1.04
N ASN A 191 5.28 20.01 -1.23
CA ASN A 191 4.53 18.89 -0.68
C ASN A 191 5.37 18.10 0.33
N ALA A 192 5.96 18.83 1.28
CA ALA A 192 6.86 18.27 2.28
C ALA A 192 6.23 17.11 3.06
N GLY A 193 4.89 17.07 3.22
CA GLY A 193 4.19 15.96 3.85
C GLY A 193 4.30 14.64 3.06
N ALA A 194 4.06 14.69 1.75
CA ALA A 194 4.14 13.51 0.88
C ALA A 194 5.56 12.93 0.86
N TYR A 195 6.55 13.80 0.63
CA TYR A 195 7.94 13.38 0.57
C TYR A 195 8.47 12.97 1.97
N SER A 196 7.99 13.60 3.05
CA SER A 196 8.30 13.18 4.42
C SER A 196 7.72 11.81 4.77
N ALA A 197 6.50 11.49 4.31
CA ALA A 197 5.93 10.15 4.50
C ALA A 197 6.74 9.10 3.74
N PHE A 198 7.17 9.42 2.51
CA PHE A 198 8.04 8.54 1.72
C PHE A 198 9.36 8.25 2.46
N LYS A 199 10.04 9.29 2.94
CA LYS A 199 11.27 9.14 3.76
C LYS A 199 11.05 8.28 5.00
N ALA A 200 9.99 8.57 5.77
CA ALA A 200 9.71 7.85 7.00
C ALA A 200 9.48 6.35 6.76
N LEU A 201 8.76 5.98 5.70
CA LEU A 201 8.56 4.57 5.36
C LEU A 201 9.88 3.85 5.09
N LEU A 202 10.83 4.50 4.42
CA LEU A 202 12.14 3.93 4.16
C LEU A 202 13.00 3.87 5.42
N GLU A 203 12.97 4.91 6.26
CA GLU A 203 13.76 4.93 7.49
C GLU A 203 13.32 3.88 8.51
N THR A 204 12.03 3.53 8.52
CA THR A 204 11.42 2.79 9.63
C THR A 204 11.06 1.35 9.29
N ARG A 205 11.14 0.95 8.01
CA ARG A 205 10.62 -0.34 7.56
C ARG A 205 11.58 -1.06 6.62
N PRO A 206 11.61 -2.40 6.64
CA PRO A 206 12.29 -3.15 5.60
C PRO A 206 11.67 -2.85 4.24
N ILE A 207 12.51 -2.66 3.22
CA ILE A 207 12.08 -2.32 1.86
C ILE A 207 12.50 -3.43 0.92
N VAL A 208 11.54 -3.96 0.14
CA VAL A 208 11.83 -4.90 -0.95
C VAL A 208 11.43 -4.28 -2.28
N LEU A 209 12.41 -4.05 -3.15
CA LEU A 209 12.27 -3.41 -4.44
C LEU A 209 12.01 -4.42 -5.56
N LEU A 210 10.93 -4.20 -6.32
CA LEU A 210 10.52 -5.03 -7.45
C LEU A 210 10.29 -4.17 -8.70
N GLY A 211 10.80 -4.61 -9.86
CA GLY A 211 10.58 -3.91 -11.14
C GLY A 211 11.26 -2.53 -11.25
N PHE A 212 12.27 -2.27 -10.41
CA PHE A 212 13.01 -1.02 -10.42
C PHE A 212 14.21 -1.05 -11.38
N GLY A 213 14.29 -0.03 -12.24
CA GLY A 213 15.37 0.13 -13.22
C GLY A 213 16.60 0.92 -12.72
N LEU A 214 16.67 1.28 -11.43
CA LEU A 214 17.71 2.11 -10.81
C LEU A 214 17.97 3.47 -11.48
N ARG A 215 17.06 3.93 -12.35
CA ARG A 215 17.18 5.15 -13.14
C ARG A 215 16.19 6.24 -12.72
N ASP A 216 15.37 5.95 -11.72
CA ASP A 216 14.43 6.90 -11.15
C ASP A 216 15.21 7.98 -10.37
N PRO A 217 15.11 9.27 -10.74
CA PRO A 217 15.83 10.34 -10.07
C PRO A 217 15.44 10.51 -8.60
N ASP A 218 14.17 10.31 -8.25
CA ASP A 218 13.71 10.45 -6.87
C ASP A 218 14.22 9.31 -6.00
N PHE A 219 14.17 8.08 -6.52
CA PHE A 219 14.76 6.94 -5.80
C PHE A 219 16.27 7.11 -5.59
N SER A 220 16.99 7.60 -6.60
CA SER A 220 18.44 7.87 -6.48
C SER A 220 18.72 8.94 -5.42
N ALA A 221 18.00 10.06 -5.47
CA ALA A 221 18.16 11.15 -4.49
C ALA A 221 17.84 10.71 -3.06
N LEU A 222 16.90 9.79 -2.92
CA LEU A 222 16.47 9.22 -1.66
C LEU A 222 17.50 8.24 -1.07
N LEU A 223 18.10 7.40 -1.91
CA LEU A 223 19.20 6.54 -1.50
C LEU A 223 20.44 7.34 -1.09
N ASP A 224 20.77 8.38 -1.86
CA ASP A 224 21.86 9.30 -1.52
C ASP A 224 21.57 9.99 -0.18
N TRP A 225 20.36 10.51 0.02
CA TRP A 225 19.96 11.10 1.30
C TRP A 225 20.02 10.11 2.47
N ALA A 226 19.56 8.86 2.29
CA ALA A 226 19.61 7.84 3.33
C ALA A 226 21.07 7.50 3.69
N THR A 227 21.93 7.38 2.68
CA THR A 227 23.37 7.10 2.84
C THR A 227 24.09 8.27 3.52
N GLU A 228 23.78 9.51 3.14
CA GLU A 228 24.33 10.72 3.79
C GLU A 228 23.89 10.84 5.25
N THR A 229 22.66 10.45 5.56
CA THR A 229 22.06 10.60 6.90
C THR A 229 22.53 9.50 7.86
N TYR A 230 22.58 8.25 7.40
CA TYR A 230 22.82 7.07 8.25
C TYR A 230 24.15 6.37 7.98
N GLY A 231 24.91 6.81 6.98
CA GLY A 231 26.11 6.14 6.51
C GLY A 231 25.81 4.93 5.61
N SER A 232 26.87 4.22 5.21
CA SER A 232 26.77 3.07 4.31
C SER A 232 26.14 1.82 4.94
N ALA A 233 25.93 1.81 6.26
CA ALA A 233 25.15 0.80 6.99
C ALA A 233 23.69 1.26 7.14
N GLY A 234 23.20 2.06 6.20
CA GLY A 234 21.91 2.76 6.25
C GLY A 234 20.71 1.81 6.29
N VAL A 235 19.57 2.28 5.76
CA VAL A 235 18.35 1.46 5.68
C VAL A 235 18.66 0.14 4.99
N GLU A 236 18.35 -0.98 5.64
CA GLU A 236 18.46 -2.28 5.02
C GLU A 236 17.38 -2.43 3.95
N MET A 237 17.82 -2.62 2.71
CA MET A 237 16.93 -2.79 1.58
C MET A 237 17.29 -4.04 0.80
N TYR A 238 16.30 -4.59 0.14
CA TYR A 238 16.44 -5.74 -0.72
C TYR A 238 15.92 -5.41 -2.10
N ALA A 239 16.55 -5.93 -3.16
CA ALA A 239 16.05 -5.73 -4.52
C ALA A 239 16.11 -7.01 -5.33
N ILE A 240 15.04 -7.29 -6.08
CA ILE A 240 15.00 -8.40 -7.04
C ILE A 240 15.23 -7.83 -8.45
N MET A 241 16.35 -8.19 -9.06
CA MET A 241 16.82 -7.55 -10.29
C MET A 241 17.21 -8.54 -11.38
N ALA A 242 16.86 -8.22 -12.63
CA ALA A 242 17.28 -8.99 -13.79
C ALA A 242 18.78 -8.81 -14.06
N ASN A 243 19.49 -9.92 -14.26
CA ASN A 243 20.87 -9.99 -14.76
C ASN A 243 21.88 -9.09 -14.02
N ALA A 244 21.67 -8.82 -12.72
CA ALA A 244 22.58 -7.99 -11.94
C ALA A 244 23.95 -8.68 -11.77
N SER A 245 25.00 -8.02 -12.25
CA SER A 245 26.38 -8.53 -12.21
C SER A 245 26.89 -8.62 -10.76
N ALA A 246 27.91 -9.45 -10.50
CA ALA A 246 28.53 -9.52 -9.17
C ALA A 246 29.16 -8.18 -8.74
N GLU A 247 29.62 -7.36 -9.68
CA GLU A 247 30.14 -6.02 -9.39
C GLU A 247 29.02 -5.06 -8.99
N THR A 248 27.92 -5.07 -9.74
CA THR A 248 26.70 -4.30 -9.41
C THR A 248 26.21 -4.67 -8.02
N ARG A 249 26.00 -5.97 -7.75
CA ARG A 249 25.53 -6.43 -6.42
C ARG A 249 26.43 -5.95 -5.29
N ARG A 250 27.75 -6.05 -5.46
CA ARG A 250 28.72 -5.59 -4.45
C ARG A 250 28.74 -4.07 -4.29
N TYR A 251 28.60 -3.33 -5.39
CA TYR A 251 28.51 -1.87 -5.35
C TYR A 251 27.29 -1.42 -4.56
N TRP A 252 26.12 -2.00 -4.84
CA TRP A 252 24.87 -1.66 -4.17
C TRP A 252 24.86 -2.03 -2.69
N LEU A 253 25.38 -3.21 -2.34
CA LEU A 253 25.55 -3.62 -0.95
C LEU A 253 26.48 -2.66 -0.19
N ASN A 254 27.66 -2.35 -0.75
CA ASN A 254 28.68 -1.58 -0.03
C ASN A 254 28.37 -0.08 0.08
N ASN A 255 27.64 0.49 -0.88
CA ASN A 255 27.39 1.94 -0.92
C ASN A 255 26.00 2.30 -0.40
N TYR A 256 25.02 1.41 -0.53
CA TYR A 256 23.61 1.72 -0.24
C TYR A 256 22.93 0.72 0.70
N ASN A 257 23.65 -0.29 1.22
CA ASN A 257 23.09 -1.37 2.03
C ASN A 257 21.92 -2.11 1.34
N VAL A 258 22.02 -2.30 0.01
CA VAL A 258 21.01 -3.00 -0.79
C VAL A 258 21.48 -4.40 -1.14
N THR A 259 20.83 -5.42 -0.57
CA THR A 259 21.04 -6.82 -0.94
C THR A 259 20.26 -7.14 -2.21
N ILE A 260 20.98 -7.47 -3.29
CA ILE A 260 20.37 -7.75 -4.60
C ILE A 260 20.29 -9.25 -4.86
N LEU A 261 19.06 -9.74 -4.99
CA LEU A 261 18.74 -11.05 -5.54
C LEU A 261 18.61 -10.96 -7.06
N SER A 262 19.60 -11.52 -7.76
CA SER A 262 19.67 -11.50 -9.22
C SER A 262 19.00 -12.72 -9.84
N TYR A 263 18.19 -12.54 -10.88
CA TYR A 263 17.62 -13.62 -11.68
C TYR A 263 17.98 -13.46 -13.16
N SER A 264 17.95 -14.56 -13.93
CA SER A 264 18.23 -14.51 -15.36
C SER A 264 17.00 -14.05 -16.15
N ALA A 265 17.17 -13.05 -17.01
CA ALA A 265 16.12 -12.58 -17.92
C ALA A 265 16.70 -12.42 -19.34
N PRO A 266 16.70 -13.46 -20.18
CA PRO A 266 17.20 -13.36 -21.54
C PRO A 266 16.28 -12.48 -22.39
N GLY A 267 16.77 -11.31 -22.81
CA GLY A 267 15.97 -10.35 -23.57
C GLY A 267 14.91 -9.69 -22.68
N SER A 268 13.63 -9.88 -23.02
CA SER A 268 12.47 -9.39 -22.25
C SER A 268 11.68 -10.52 -21.58
N ASP A 269 12.26 -11.73 -21.52
CA ASP A 269 11.64 -12.88 -20.85
C ASP A 269 11.92 -12.82 -19.34
N HIS A 270 10.88 -12.50 -18.57
CA HIS A 270 10.89 -12.44 -17.11
C HIS A 270 10.23 -13.67 -16.46
N SER A 271 10.07 -14.79 -17.17
CA SER A 271 9.44 -16.00 -16.61
C SER A 271 10.15 -16.52 -15.35
N GLN A 272 11.47 -16.34 -15.26
CA GLN A 272 12.25 -16.70 -14.07
C GLN A 272 11.91 -15.84 -12.85
N LEU A 273 11.43 -14.60 -13.05
CA LEU A 273 10.94 -13.78 -11.94
C LEU A 273 9.66 -14.39 -11.36
N LEU A 274 8.73 -14.84 -12.20
CA LEU A 274 7.48 -15.46 -11.73
C LEU A 274 7.75 -16.70 -10.88
N LEU A 275 8.65 -17.58 -11.34
CA LEU A 275 9.08 -18.76 -10.58
C LEU A 275 9.74 -18.38 -9.25
N LEU A 276 10.54 -17.32 -9.25
CA LEU A 276 11.20 -16.84 -8.04
C LEU A 276 10.21 -16.25 -7.04
N LEU A 277 9.22 -15.47 -7.50
CA LEU A 277 8.18 -14.92 -6.64
C LEU A 277 7.30 -16.02 -6.05
N ASP A 278 7.01 -17.09 -6.80
CA ASP A 278 6.27 -18.25 -6.30
C ASP A 278 7.06 -19.04 -5.22
N ASP A 279 8.37 -19.23 -5.42
CA ASP A 279 9.26 -19.81 -4.39
C ASP A 279 9.32 -18.93 -3.13
N LEU A 280 9.47 -17.61 -3.30
CA LEU A 280 9.46 -16.67 -2.18
C LEU A 280 8.13 -16.69 -1.42
N LYS A 281 7.00 -16.70 -2.13
CA LYS A 281 5.66 -16.82 -1.53
C LYS A 281 5.56 -18.07 -0.65
N THR A 282 6.05 -19.21 -1.13
CA THR A 282 6.04 -20.46 -0.36
C THR A 282 6.88 -20.33 0.92
N ARG A 283 8.10 -19.78 0.81
CA ARG A 283 8.99 -19.57 1.96
C ARG A 283 8.43 -18.58 2.98
N VAL A 284 7.81 -17.51 2.52
CA VAL A 284 7.18 -16.51 3.41
C VAL A 284 6.07 -17.16 4.21
N ALA A 285 5.21 -17.96 3.56
CA ALA A 285 4.16 -18.70 4.26
C ALA A 285 4.73 -19.66 5.31
N GLU A 286 5.83 -20.37 5.02
CA GLU A 286 6.51 -21.25 5.98
C GLU A 286 7.05 -20.48 7.19
N ILE A 287 7.66 -19.30 6.97
CA ILE A 287 8.20 -18.44 8.04
C ILE A 287 7.07 -17.91 8.92
N GLN A 288 6.00 -17.38 8.32
CA GLN A 288 4.85 -16.84 9.06
C GLN A 288 4.11 -17.93 9.86
N MET A 289 4.00 -19.15 9.31
CA MET A 289 3.45 -20.29 10.03
C MET A 289 4.31 -20.65 11.25
N ALA A 290 5.64 -20.72 11.09
CA ALA A 290 6.55 -21.02 12.18
C ALA A 290 6.50 -19.96 13.30
N GLN A 291 6.47 -18.67 12.93
CA GLN A 291 6.33 -17.55 13.88
C GLN A 291 5.00 -17.62 14.64
N SER A 292 3.92 -18.01 13.96
CA SER A 292 2.59 -18.18 14.58
C SER A 292 2.55 -19.34 15.57
N GLU A 293 3.22 -20.46 15.25
CA GLU A 293 3.35 -21.62 16.14
C GLU A 293 4.19 -21.29 17.38
N GLU A 294 5.33 -20.62 17.21
CA GLU A 294 6.21 -20.19 18.32
C GLU A 294 5.49 -19.21 19.25
N ALA A 295 4.78 -18.22 18.68
CA ALA A 295 3.96 -17.29 19.47
C ALA A 295 2.84 -18.01 20.25
N ALA A 296 2.21 -19.03 19.66
CA ALA A 296 1.19 -19.83 20.32
C ALA A 296 1.76 -20.71 21.46
N GLU A 297 2.97 -21.23 21.30
CA GLU A 297 3.68 -21.97 22.35
C GLU A 297 4.09 -21.06 23.52
N GLU A 298 4.59 -19.84 23.24
CA GLU A 298 4.94 -18.85 24.26
C GLU A 298 3.73 -18.37 25.07
N LEU A 299 2.57 -18.22 24.42
CA LEU A 299 1.32 -17.84 25.07
C LEU A 299 0.75 -18.95 25.99
N GLY A 300 1.22 -20.19 25.85
CA GLY A 300 0.77 -21.35 26.61
C GLY A 300 -0.66 -21.78 26.27
N PRO A 301 -1.15 -22.93 26.80
CA PRO A 301 -2.53 -23.34 26.59
C PRO A 301 -3.48 -22.25 27.12
N PRO A 302 -4.57 -21.94 26.40
CA PRO A 302 -5.52 -20.94 26.85
C PRO A 302 -5.97 -21.29 28.26
N THR A 303 -5.88 -20.33 29.17
CA THR A 303 -6.42 -20.48 30.52
C THR A 303 -7.87 -20.94 30.35
N PRO A 304 -8.32 -22.03 31.02
CA PRO A 304 -9.67 -22.54 30.82
C PRO A 304 -10.65 -21.39 31.03
N GLN A 305 -11.32 -21.00 29.95
CA GLN A 305 -12.33 -19.94 30.03
C GLN A 305 -13.34 -20.38 31.08
N PRO A 306 -13.75 -19.48 32.01
CA PRO A 306 -14.83 -19.80 32.93
C PRO A 306 -16.02 -20.26 32.09
N ALA A 307 -16.58 -21.43 32.41
CA ALA A 307 -17.61 -22.10 31.63
C ALA A 307 -18.63 -21.09 31.09
N VAL A 308 -18.63 -20.92 29.76
CA VAL A 308 -19.63 -20.09 29.09
C VAL A 308 -20.98 -20.74 29.40
N ASN A 309 -21.89 -19.96 29.97
CA ASN A 309 -23.24 -20.40 30.26
C ASN A 309 -23.96 -20.68 28.92
N ASN A 310 -24.02 -21.96 28.52
CA ASN A 310 -24.56 -22.46 27.24
C ASN A 310 -26.04 -22.11 26.95
N ASN A 311 -26.71 -21.35 27.82
CA ASN A 311 -28.09 -20.91 27.62
C ASN A 311 -28.26 -19.79 26.57
N ALA A 312 -27.18 -19.15 26.11
CA ALA A 312 -27.27 -18.07 25.12
C ALA A 312 -27.30 -18.56 23.66
N ILE A 313 -26.55 -19.62 23.33
CA ILE A 313 -26.44 -20.15 21.96
C ILE A 313 -27.71 -20.89 21.55
N ALA A 314 -28.36 -21.59 22.48
CA ALA A 314 -29.62 -22.31 22.23
C ALA A 314 -30.82 -21.40 21.89
N ARG A 315 -30.71 -20.07 22.04
CA ARG A 315 -31.78 -19.11 21.75
C ARG A 315 -31.71 -18.49 20.35
N LEU A 316 -30.63 -18.74 19.60
CA LEU A 316 -30.39 -18.14 18.27
C LEU A 316 -31.05 -18.92 17.13
N ASP A 317 -31.19 -20.25 17.28
CA ASP A 317 -31.80 -21.12 16.26
C ASP A 317 -33.33 -20.92 16.13
N ASP A 318 -33.95 -20.20 17.09
CA ASP A 318 -35.40 -19.95 17.13
C ASP A 318 -35.84 -18.66 16.37
N ILE A 319 -34.91 -17.93 15.73
CA ILE A 319 -35.24 -16.69 15.01
C ILE A 319 -35.55 -16.99 13.54
N GLU A 320 -36.84 -17.08 13.20
CA GLU A 320 -37.32 -17.22 11.81
C GLU A 320 -37.81 -15.90 11.18
N GLY A 321 -37.72 -15.80 9.85
CA GLY A 321 -38.31 -14.71 9.07
C GLY A 321 -37.52 -13.40 9.03
N GLU A 322 -38.21 -12.26 9.12
CA GLU A 322 -37.62 -10.91 9.00
C GLU A 322 -36.58 -10.59 10.08
N GLY A 323 -36.67 -11.22 11.25
CA GLY A 323 -35.68 -11.08 12.33
C GLY A 323 -34.30 -11.62 11.96
N ARG A 324 -34.22 -12.68 11.14
CA ARG A 324 -32.96 -13.24 10.65
C ARG A 324 -32.29 -12.33 9.63
N LYS A 325 -33.08 -11.74 8.73
CA LYS A 325 -32.60 -10.77 7.74
C LYS A 325 -32.12 -9.48 8.39
N LEU A 326 -32.83 -8.98 9.39
CA LEU A 326 -32.41 -7.80 10.16
C LEU A 326 -31.11 -8.08 10.92
N MET A 327 -30.95 -9.28 11.48
CA MET A 327 -29.71 -9.70 12.14
C MET A 327 -28.53 -9.81 11.18
N GLU A 328 -28.73 -10.39 9.99
CA GLU A 328 -27.69 -10.47 8.95
C GLU A 328 -27.26 -9.08 8.47
N VAL A 329 -28.20 -8.13 8.32
CA VAL A 329 -27.90 -6.73 7.98
C VAL A 329 -27.14 -6.04 9.11
N ILE A 330 -27.55 -6.21 10.37
CA ILE A 330 -26.87 -5.61 11.53
C ILE A 330 -25.44 -6.16 11.67
N LEU A 331 -25.25 -7.47 11.51
CA LEU A 331 -23.92 -8.08 11.54
C LEU A 331 -23.06 -7.61 10.37
N SER A 332 -23.63 -7.47 9.17
CA SER A 332 -22.92 -6.94 8.00
C SER A 332 -22.53 -5.47 8.18
N VAL A 333 -23.39 -4.65 8.79
CA VAL A 333 -23.12 -3.24 9.09
C VAL A 333 -22.09 -3.10 10.20
N LEU A 334 -22.12 -3.94 11.25
CA LEU A 334 -21.11 -3.95 12.31
C LEU A 334 -19.74 -4.44 11.81
N HIS A 335 -19.73 -5.45 10.95
CA HIS A 335 -18.53 -5.92 10.27
C HIS A 335 -17.96 -4.85 9.33
N TRP A 336 -18.82 -4.13 8.61
CA TRP A 336 -18.41 -3.05 7.71
C TRP A 336 -17.92 -1.79 8.45
N THR A 337 -18.60 -1.38 9.53
CA THR A 337 -18.24 -0.19 10.33
C THR A 337 -16.99 -0.40 11.18
N SER A 338 -16.79 -1.60 11.74
CA SER A 338 -15.54 -1.96 12.43
C SER A 338 -14.35 -2.05 11.46
N ARG A 339 -14.56 -2.40 10.19
CA ARG A 339 -13.52 -2.41 9.16
C ARG A 339 -13.11 -1.02 8.66
N ARG A 340 -14.05 -0.06 8.56
CA ARG A 340 -13.81 1.22 7.87
C ARG A 340 -13.38 2.40 8.75
N TYR A 341 -13.66 2.37 10.06
CA TYR A 341 -13.48 3.55 10.95
C TYR A 341 -12.67 3.28 12.24
N LYS A 342 -11.82 2.25 12.26
CA LYS A 342 -10.93 1.93 13.41
C LYS A 342 -10.20 3.15 14.01
N PRO A 343 -9.63 4.08 13.23
CA PRO A 343 -8.92 5.24 13.79
C PRO A 343 -9.84 6.28 14.45
N ASP A 344 -11.07 6.44 13.94
CA ASP A 344 -12.02 7.43 14.44
C ASP A 344 -12.68 6.99 15.76
N ILE A 345 -12.81 5.67 15.95
CA ILE A 345 -13.25 5.07 17.22
C ILE A 345 -12.21 5.30 18.33
N VAL A 346 -10.92 5.10 18.03
CA VAL A 346 -9.82 5.38 18.98
C VAL A 346 -9.79 6.86 19.36
N THR A 347 -10.02 7.74 18.39
CA THR A 347 -10.09 9.19 18.61
C THR A 347 -11.28 9.60 19.48
N ALA A 348 -12.46 9.02 19.24
CA ALA A 348 -13.65 9.25 20.06
C ALA A 348 -13.49 8.75 21.50
N VAL A 349 -12.80 7.63 21.70
CA VAL A 349 -12.48 7.09 23.04
C VAL A 349 -11.53 8.01 23.81
N LYS A 350 -10.50 8.57 23.14
CA LYS A 350 -9.58 9.54 23.75
C LYS A 350 -10.23 10.88 24.11
N LEU A 351 -11.26 11.28 23.38
CA LEU A 351 -12.08 12.46 23.69
C LEU A 351 -12.88 12.30 25.00
N ILE A 352 -13.21 11.06 25.37
CA ILE A 352 -13.98 10.72 26.57
C ILE A 352 -13.06 10.34 27.74
N MET A 353 -11.90 9.75 27.46
CA MET A 353 -10.91 9.27 28.44
C MET A 353 -9.47 9.65 28.00
N PRO A 354 -9.02 10.88 28.27
CA PRO A 354 -7.76 11.42 27.73
C PRO A 354 -6.48 10.78 28.31
N ASP A 355 -6.56 10.09 29.45
CA ASP A 355 -5.40 9.48 30.14
C ASP A 355 -5.23 7.97 29.85
N ALA A 356 -5.98 7.41 28.89
CA ALA A 356 -5.90 5.98 28.55
C ALA A 356 -4.68 5.68 27.66
N GLU A 357 -3.85 4.69 28.04
CA GLU A 357 -2.69 4.26 27.26
C GLU A 357 -3.11 3.59 25.93
N ASP A 358 -2.48 3.98 24.83
CA ASP A 358 -2.85 3.59 23.45
C ASP A 358 -2.86 2.07 23.23
N ALA A 359 -1.88 1.36 23.80
CA ALA A 359 -1.77 -0.09 23.72
C ALA A 359 -2.92 -0.81 24.45
N LEU A 360 -3.44 -0.21 25.53
CA LEU A 360 -4.57 -0.76 26.29
C LEU A 360 -5.90 -0.52 25.57
N VAL A 361 -6.06 0.61 24.87
CA VAL A 361 -7.28 0.91 24.10
C VAL A 361 -7.39 0.00 22.86
N VAL A 362 -6.31 -0.18 22.11
CA VAL A 362 -6.27 -1.06 20.93
C VAL A 362 -6.51 -2.52 21.33
N ASN A 363 -5.83 -3.00 22.37
CA ASN A 363 -5.98 -4.38 22.87
C ASN A 363 -7.37 -4.62 23.52
N HIS A 364 -8.03 -3.58 24.05
CA HIS A 364 -9.42 -3.69 24.51
C HIS A 364 -10.41 -3.71 23.33
N ILE A 365 -10.16 -2.97 22.25
CA ILE A 365 -10.97 -2.97 21.03
C ILE A 365 -10.87 -4.31 20.30
N GLU A 366 -9.67 -4.89 20.20
CA GLU A 366 -9.49 -6.26 19.67
C GLU A 366 -10.21 -7.31 20.53
N ARG A 367 -10.22 -7.14 21.87
CA ARG A 367 -11.01 -8.00 22.79
C ARG A 367 -12.52 -7.75 22.74
N LEU A 368 -12.97 -6.61 22.21
CA LEU A 368 -14.40 -6.26 22.08
C LEU A 368 -15.06 -6.99 20.90
N GLU A 369 -14.30 -7.42 19.88
CA GLU A 369 -14.82 -8.15 18.70
C GLU A 369 -15.55 -9.47 19.08
N LEU A 370 -15.13 -10.14 20.16
CA LEU A 370 -15.78 -11.40 20.59
C LEU A 370 -16.79 -11.24 21.73
N LYS A 371 -16.53 -10.33 22.69
CA LYS A 371 -17.39 -10.20 23.89
C LYS A 371 -18.65 -9.37 23.64
N ASN A 372 -18.62 -8.39 22.75
CA ASN A 372 -19.81 -7.57 22.48
C ASN A 372 -20.77 -8.19 21.46
N ILE A 373 -20.29 -9.02 20.52
CA ILE A 373 -21.18 -9.79 19.64
C ILE A 373 -22.05 -10.72 20.51
N VAL A 374 -21.45 -11.44 21.47
CA VAL A 374 -22.19 -12.31 22.41
C VAL A 374 -23.07 -11.51 23.39
N ARG A 375 -22.61 -10.34 23.87
CA ARG A 375 -23.40 -9.52 24.80
C ARG A 375 -24.58 -8.81 24.15
N VAL A 376 -24.41 -8.25 22.93
CA VAL A 376 -25.50 -7.59 22.17
C VAL A 376 -26.56 -8.62 21.77
N ILE A 377 -26.15 -9.82 21.34
CA ILE A 377 -27.08 -10.93 21.09
C ILE A 377 -27.83 -11.36 22.37
N GLY A 378 -27.15 -11.35 23.53
CA GLY A 378 -27.76 -11.68 24.82
C GLY A 378 -28.69 -10.60 25.41
N THR A 379 -28.50 -9.32 25.06
CA THR A 379 -29.34 -8.20 25.55
C THR A 379 -30.43 -7.75 24.58
N ALA A 380 -30.35 -8.07 23.29
CA ALA A 380 -31.35 -7.67 22.29
C ALA A 380 -32.57 -8.62 22.24
N VAL A 381 -32.52 -9.78 22.89
CA VAL A 381 -33.60 -10.80 22.87
C VAL A 381 -34.16 -10.99 24.29
N LEU A 382 -35.05 -10.08 24.70
CA LEU A 382 -36.19 -10.20 25.66
C LEU A 382 -36.37 -8.94 26.55
N PRO A 383 -37.62 -8.61 26.90
CA PRO A 383 -38.64 -7.93 26.11
C PRO A 383 -38.52 -6.40 26.20
N ILE A 384 -38.92 -5.71 25.13
CA ILE A 384 -39.20 -4.27 25.15
C ILE A 384 -40.36 -4.05 26.12
N ASP A 385 -40.04 -3.69 27.36
CA ASP A 385 -41.02 -3.19 28.32
C ASP A 385 -41.05 -1.66 28.23
N ASN A 386 -42.26 -1.13 28.07
CA ASN A 386 -42.62 0.24 27.66
C ASN A 386 -42.19 1.38 28.62
N ALA A 387 -41.16 1.19 29.45
CA ALA A 387 -40.72 2.17 30.45
C ALA A 387 -39.46 2.97 30.06
N LEU A 388 -38.73 2.59 29.01
CA LEU A 388 -37.49 3.29 28.63
C LEU A 388 -37.65 4.43 27.62
N ILE A 389 -38.82 4.58 26.99
CA ILE A 389 -39.10 5.68 26.04
C ILE A 389 -39.28 7.02 26.77
N GLU A 390 -39.56 7.03 28.08
CA GLU A 390 -39.77 8.26 28.85
C GLU A 390 -38.52 8.81 29.58
N ALA A 391 -37.40 8.07 29.62
CA ALA A 391 -36.28 8.40 30.52
C ALA A 391 -35.02 9.00 29.87
N THR A 392 -34.92 9.05 28.55
CA THR A 392 -33.75 9.67 27.89
C THR A 392 -34.22 10.73 26.90
N GLY A 393 -34.16 11.98 27.36
CA GLY A 393 -34.51 13.16 26.59
C GLY A 393 -33.84 13.20 25.22
N SER A 394 -34.67 13.53 24.23
CA SER A 394 -34.45 13.69 22.80
C SER A 394 -33.15 14.41 22.38
N ASP A 395 -32.59 15.25 23.24
CA ASP A 395 -31.57 16.22 22.82
C ASP A 395 -30.17 15.61 22.62
N ARG A 396 -29.85 14.47 23.25
CA ARG A 396 -28.50 13.86 23.14
C ARG A 396 -28.31 12.96 21.92
N VAL A 397 -29.41 12.51 21.31
CA VAL A 397 -29.37 11.69 20.09
C VAL A 397 -29.18 12.59 18.86
N GLU A 398 -29.77 13.79 18.86
CA GLU A 398 -29.55 14.79 17.81
C GLU A 398 -28.12 15.32 17.77
N ASP A 399 -27.48 15.51 18.93
CA ASP A 399 -26.09 15.97 19.00
C ASP A 399 -25.10 14.91 18.47
N ALA A 400 -25.37 13.63 18.70
CA ALA A 400 -24.58 12.52 18.14
C ALA A 400 -24.79 12.38 16.63
N ALA A 401 -26.01 12.57 16.14
CA ALA A 401 -26.33 12.56 14.71
C ALA A 401 -25.70 13.74 13.95
N LYS A 402 -25.61 14.92 14.58
CA LYS A 402 -24.92 16.09 14.00
C LYS A 402 -23.39 15.95 13.99
N PHE A 403 -22.81 15.26 14.97
CA PHE A 403 -21.36 15.01 15.01
C PHE A 403 -20.90 14.04 13.92
N LEU A 404 -21.75 13.09 13.52
CA LEU A 404 -21.45 12.10 12.48
C LEU A 404 -21.77 12.55 11.05
N GLY A 405 -22.25 13.79 10.87
CA GLY A 405 -22.18 14.56 9.62
C GLY A 405 -22.37 13.78 8.31
N GLY A 406 -23.59 13.34 8.02
CA GLY A 406 -23.96 12.84 6.70
C GLY A 406 -25.47 12.60 6.58
N GLU A 407 -26.20 13.58 6.04
CA GLU A 407 -27.55 13.36 5.51
C GLU A 407 -27.46 12.52 4.23
N ASN A 408 -27.59 11.20 4.36
CA ASN A 408 -28.29 10.28 3.44
C ASN A 408 -28.23 8.84 3.96
#